data_AF-A0A9W6WTH5-F1
#
_entry.id   AF-A0A9W6WTH5-F1
#
_cell.length_a   1.000
_cell.length_b   1.000
_cell.length_c   1.000
_cell.angle_alpha   90.00
_cell.angle_beta   90.00
_cell.angle_gamma   90.00
#
_symmetry.space_group_name_H-M   'P 1'
#
loop_
_entity.id
_entity.type
_entity.pdbx_description
1 polymer ?
#
loop_
_entity_poly.entity_id
_entity_poly.type
_entity_poly.pdbx_seq_one_letter_code
_entity_poly.pdbx_strand_id
1 'polypeptide(L)'
;MLFMHLLCTLRIEPCSHTGPCEQGVCSCVEDGIFCSKHCYCVHDECKIFFQGCQCQRGRCRTKACPCFCAGRECDPDLCKVCCADEIAARENGEAYDSNADSAKDDKHQTSCQNRSIALGKQKHVRMGRSNLSAAGWGLFVDEFVAKDEFIIEYIGEMVSQEEADRRGVVYDKVDRRYCGYLVYTSIHTLLTNTCATTSYLFNLDTKTVIDSTRKGNKTRVRI
;
A
#
# COMPACT_ATOMS: atom_id res chain seq x y z
N MET A 1 -5.08 -11.24 -11.87
CA MET A 1 -5.70 -10.36 -10.85
C MET A 1 -4.60 -9.95 -9.89
N LEU A 2 -4.03 -8.75 -10.06
CA LEU A 2 -3.14 -8.17 -9.06
C LEU A 2 -4.01 -7.76 -7.87
N PHE A 3 -4.04 -8.60 -6.82
CA PHE A 3 -4.48 -8.14 -5.51
C PHE A 3 -3.38 -7.19 -5.01
N MET A 4 -3.51 -5.89 -5.35
CA MET A 4 -2.82 -4.83 -4.61
C MET A 4 -3.33 -4.92 -3.17
N HIS A 5 -2.58 -5.60 -2.31
CA HIS A 5 -2.76 -5.46 -0.87
C HIS A 5 -2.39 -4.02 -0.53
N LEU A 6 -3.39 -3.15 -0.54
CA LEU A 6 -3.29 -1.78 -0.07
C LEU A 6 -3.03 -1.79 1.43
N LEU A 7 -1.76 -1.64 1.76
CA LEU A 7 -1.27 -1.40 3.10
C LEU A 7 -0.46 -0.10 2.97
N CYS A 8 -0.63 0.82 3.93
CA CYS A 8 -0.15 2.22 3.88
C CYS A 8 -1.01 3.10 2.95
N THR A 9 -1.78 4.08 3.41
CA THR A 9 -1.76 4.87 4.65
C THR A 9 -3.21 5.20 5.05
N LEU A 10 -3.89 4.32 5.80
CA LEU A 10 -5.07 4.80 6.52
C LEU A 10 -4.56 5.91 7.44
N ARG A 11 -5.05 7.14 7.25
CA ARG A 11 -4.69 8.24 8.15
C ARG A 11 -5.32 7.94 9.51
N ILE A 12 -4.59 7.24 10.35
CA ILE A 12 -5.00 6.99 11.73
C ILE A 12 -4.80 8.30 12.47
N GLU A 13 -5.90 9.02 12.72
CA GLU A 13 -5.87 10.18 13.59
C GLU A 13 -5.76 9.68 15.04
N PRO A 14 -4.70 10.08 15.78
CA PRO A 14 -4.52 9.57 17.13
C PRO A 14 -5.62 10.10 18.05
N CYS A 15 -6.31 9.20 18.77
CA CYS A 15 -7.28 9.60 19.76
C CYS A 15 -6.63 10.42 20.89
N SER A 16 -7.39 11.37 21.44
CA SER A 16 -7.00 12.20 22.58
C SER A 16 -8.22 12.44 23.46
N HIS A 17 -8.34 11.69 24.54
CA HIS A 17 -9.45 11.77 25.48
C HIS A 17 -8.99 11.37 26.88
N THR A 18 -9.81 11.67 27.89
CA THR A 18 -9.64 11.15 29.24
C THR A 18 -10.43 9.85 29.40
N GLY A 19 -10.03 8.99 30.34
CA GLY A 19 -10.70 7.70 30.58
C GLY A 19 -10.38 6.62 29.52
N PRO A 20 -11.05 5.46 29.62
CA PRO A 20 -10.76 4.29 28.79
C PRO A 20 -11.20 4.47 27.33
N CYS A 21 -10.58 3.72 26.42
CA CYS A 21 -10.98 3.69 25.02
C CYS A 21 -12.28 2.88 24.84
N GLU A 22 -13.43 3.54 24.97
CA GLU A 22 -14.77 2.96 24.86
C GLU A 22 -15.66 3.76 23.88
N GLN A 23 -16.83 3.21 23.55
CA GLN A 23 -17.80 3.82 22.62
C GLN A 23 -18.27 5.18 23.13
N GLY A 24 -18.27 6.20 22.26
CA GLY A 24 -18.67 7.56 22.61
C GLY A 24 -17.61 8.36 23.37
N VAL A 25 -16.44 7.78 23.62
CA VAL A 25 -15.28 8.42 24.26
C VAL A 25 -14.07 8.46 23.33
N CYS A 26 -13.79 7.36 22.64
CA CYS A 26 -12.60 7.21 21.81
C CYS A 26 -12.93 7.19 20.31
N SER A 27 -12.33 8.11 19.56
CA SER A 27 -12.46 8.17 18.10
C SER A 27 -11.99 6.89 17.41
N CYS A 28 -10.95 6.21 17.91
CA CYS A 28 -10.49 4.95 17.33
C CYS A 28 -11.55 3.84 17.43
N VAL A 29 -12.31 3.79 18.53
CA VAL A 29 -13.42 2.84 18.69
C VAL A 29 -14.54 3.17 17.70
N GLU A 30 -14.88 4.45 17.56
CA GLU A 30 -15.92 4.93 16.63
C GLU A 30 -15.57 4.64 15.17
N ASP A 31 -14.31 4.81 14.79
CA ASP A 31 -13.79 4.51 13.45
C ASP A 31 -13.58 3.00 13.22
N GLY A 32 -13.76 2.16 14.23
CA GLY A 32 -13.56 0.71 14.13
C GLY A 32 -12.11 0.30 13.89
N ILE A 33 -11.15 1.12 14.37
CA ILE A 33 -9.71 0.90 14.20
C ILE A 33 -9.01 0.67 15.54
N PHE A 34 -7.93 -0.11 15.54
CA PHE A 34 -7.09 -0.26 16.73
C PHE A 34 -6.31 1.02 17.05
N CYS A 35 -6.22 1.34 18.34
CA CYS A 35 -5.29 2.36 18.83
C CYS A 35 -3.85 2.00 18.43
N SER A 36 -3.07 3.03 18.10
CA SER A 36 -1.67 2.89 17.72
C SER A 36 -0.76 3.49 18.80
N LYS A 37 0.54 3.23 18.70
CA LYS A 37 1.56 3.84 19.57
C LYS A 37 1.55 5.38 19.57
N HIS A 38 0.96 6.00 18.55
CA HIS A 38 0.85 7.46 18.43
C HIS A 38 -0.40 8.03 19.13
N CYS A 39 -1.34 7.19 19.59
CA CYS A 39 -2.50 7.63 20.36
C CYS A 39 -2.10 8.18 21.73
N TYR A 40 -2.89 9.10 22.25
CA TYR A 40 -2.66 9.75 23.55
C TYR A 40 -3.46 9.11 24.69
N CYS A 41 -4.09 7.96 24.46
CA CYS A 41 -4.70 7.17 25.52
C CYS A 41 -3.64 6.52 26.42
N VAL A 42 -4.04 6.06 27.60
CA VAL A 42 -3.18 5.28 28.48
C VAL A 42 -3.05 3.86 27.90
N HIS A 43 -1.96 3.59 27.18
CA HIS A 43 -1.76 2.34 26.43
C HIS A 43 -1.85 1.08 27.30
N ASP A 44 -1.34 1.13 28.53
CA ASP A 44 -1.37 -0.02 29.47
C ASP A 44 -2.80 -0.42 29.87
N GLU A 45 -3.75 0.51 29.79
CA GLU A 45 -5.17 0.29 30.09
C GLU A 45 -6.03 0.18 28.82
N CYS A 46 -5.44 0.41 27.64
CA CYS A 46 -6.13 0.46 26.37
C CYS A 46 -6.38 -0.95 25.80
N LYS A 47 -7.61 -1.43 25.94
CA LYS A 47 -8.02 -2.76 25.45
C LYS A 47 -7.96 -2.92 23.92
N ILE A 48 -7.99 -1.82 23.17
CA ILE A 48 -7.94 -1.82 21.70
C ILE A 48 -6.56 -1.44 21.15
N PHE A 49 -5.54 -1.35 22.00
CA PHE A 49 -4.18 -1.06 21.57
C PHE A 49 -3.61 -2.21 20.74
N PHE A 50 -3.06 -1.89 19.57
CA PHE A 50 -2.44 -2.89 18.71
C PHE A 50 -1.05 -3.28 19.22
N GLN A 51 -0.90 -4.51 19.73
CA GLN A 51 0.35 -4.96 20.38
C GLN A 51 1.45 -5.42 19.40
N GLY A 52 1.18 -5.50 18.09
CA GLY A 52 2.10 -6.08 17.12
C GLY A 52 2.02 -7.62 17.05
N CYS A 53 3.06 -8.25 16.52
CA CYS A 53 3.14 -9.70 16.40
C CYS A 53 4.39 -10.27 17.07
N GLN A 54 4.31 -11.55 17.46
CA GLN A 54 5.43 -12.35 17.99
C GLN A 54 5.87 -13.42 16.98
N CYS A 55 5.68 -13.16 15.69
CA CYS A 55 6.00 -14.12 14.64
C CYS A 55 7.51 -14.35 14.53
N GLN A 56 7.89 -15.57 14.19
CA GLN A 56 9.25 -15.88 13.77
C GLN A 56 9.58 -15.15 12.46
N ARG A 57 10.88 -14.89 12.25
CA ARG A 57 11.41 -14.21 11.06
C ARG A 57 10.91 -14.88 9.78
N GLY A 58 10.61 -14.08 8.75
CA GLY A 58 10.07 -14.56 7.47
C GLY A 58 8.61 -15.02 7.46
N ARG A 59 7.91 -15.13 8.61
CA ARG A 59 6.54 -15.71 8.66
C ARG A 59 5.39 -14.70 8.70
N CYS A 60 5.68 -13.42 8.51
CA CYS A 60 4.70 -12.34 8.67
C CYS A 60 3.81 -12.09 7.44
N ARG A 61 3.82 -12.94 6.40
CA ARG A 61 2.99 -12.79 5.18
C ARG A 61 1.78 -13.72 5.12
N THR A 62 1.37 -14.28 6.25
CA THR A 62 0.22 -15.19 6.33
C THR A 62 -0.81 -14.63 7.29
N LYS A 63 -2.08 -15.05 7.16
CA LYS A 63 -3.14 -14.66 8.10
C LYS A 63 -2.91 -15.15 9.54
N ALA A 64 -1.92 -16.01 9.77
CA ALA A 64 -1.48 -16.38 11.12
C ALA A 64 -0.74 -15.23 11.84
N CYS A 65 -0.20 -14.26 11.09
CA CYS A 65 0.41 -13.07 11.66
C CYS A 65 -0.68 -12.02 11.97
N PRO A 66 -0.81 -11.53 13.23
CA PRO A 66 -1.76 -10.49 13.59
C PRO A 66 -1.61 -9.21 12.78
N CYS A 67 -0.37 -8.77 12.50
CA CYS A 67 -0.11 -7.60 11.67
C CYS A 67 -0.68 -7.77 10.26
N PHE A 68 -0.33 -8.87 9.60
CA PHE A 68 -0.78 -9.15 8.24
C PHE A 68 -2.30 -9.34 8.16
N CYS A 69 -2.88 -10.07 9.12
CA CYS A 69 -4.32 -10.27 9.18
C CYS A 69 -5.09 -8.97 9.42
N ALA A 70 -4.52 -8.04 10.20
CA ALA A 70 -5.10 -6.73 10.46
C ALA A 70 -4.85 -5.71 9.34
N GLY A 71 -4.19 -6.12 8.25
CA GLY A 71 -3.79 -5.21 7.19
C GLY A 71 -2.86 -4.11 7.70
N ARG A 72 -1.80 -4.49 8.42
CA ARG A 72 -0.75 -3.58 8.90
C ARG A 72 0.63 -4.18 8.63
N GLU A 73 1.61 -3.33 8.33
CA GLU A 73 3.01 -3.74 8.34
C GLU A 73 3.49 -3.96 9.79
N CYS A 74 4.54 -4.77 9.95
CA CYS A 74 5.17 -4.97 11.24
C CYS A 74 5.92 -3.70 11.66
N ASP A 75 5.67 -3.25 12.88
CA ASP A 75 6.33 -2.10 13.50
C ASP A 75 7.50 -2.59 14.37
N PRO A 76 8.73 -2.07 14.26
CA PRO A 76 9.88 -2.54 15.05
C PRO A 76 9.77 -2.13 16.52
N ASP A 77 8.94 -1.14 16.85
CA ASP A 77 8.69 -0.74 18.23
C ASP A 77 7.76 -1.73 18.94
N LEU A 78 7.00 -2.53 18.19
CA LEU A 78 6.04 -3.52 18.73
C LEU A 78 6.46 -4.98 18.43
N CYS A 79 6.93 -5.26 17.22
CA CYS A 79 7.18 -6.61 16.70
C CYS A 79 8.66 -7.02 16.93
N LYS A 80 9.03 -7.24 18.18
CA LYS A 80 10.44 -7.44 18.58
C LYS A 80 11.12 -8.70 18.02
N VAL A 81 10.35 -9.75 17.73
CA VAL A 81 10.91 -11.04 17.24
C VAL A 81 11.20 -11.00 15.74
N CYS A 82 10.21 -10.68 14.91
CA CYS A 82 10.40 -10.67 13.46
C CYS A 82 11.26 -9.50 12.98
N CYS A 83 11.28 -8.37 13.72
CA CYS A 83 12.08 -7.19 13.39
C CYS A 83 13.42 -7.12 14.14
N ALA A 84 13.87 -8.23 14.75
CA ALA A 84 15.06 -8.25 15.60
C ALA A 84 16.34 -7.73 14.90
N ASP A 85 16.54 -8.06 13.62
CA ASP A 85 17.74 -7.62 12.88
C ASP A 85 17.74 -6.10 12.64
N GLU A 86 16.56 -5.52 12.37
CA GLU A 86 16.41 -4.07 12.22
C GLU A 86 16.60 -3.34 13.54
N ILE A 87 16.10 -3.92 14.64
CA ILE A 87 16.29 -3.37 15.99
C ILE A 87 17.78 -3.38 16.34
N ALA A 88 18.47 -4.50 16.11
CA ALA A 88 19.91 -4.61 16.37
C ALA A 88 20.73 -3.61 15.55
N ALA A 89 20.43 -3.45 14.26
CA ALA A 89 21.09 -2.45 13.42
C ALA A 89 20.88 -1.02 13.95
N ARG A 90 19.65 -0.68 14.36
CA ARG A 90 19.34 0.64 14.96
C ARG A 90 20.09 0.87 16.26
N GLU A 91 20.16 -0.12 17.14
CA GLU A 91 20.87 -0.04 18.42
C GLU A 91 22.39 0.12 18.25
N ASN A 92 22.95 -0.51 17.22
CA ASN A 92 24.37 -0.39 16.88
C ASN A 92 24.71 0.89 16.09
N GLY A 93 23.71 1.70 15.70
CA GLY A 93 23.91 2.87 14.85
C GLY A 93 24.29 2.53 13.40
N GLU A 94 23.98 1.31 12.96
CA GLU A 94 24.29 0.80 11.63
C GLU A 94 23.12 1.02 10.67
N ALA A 95 23.44 1.20 9.39
CA ALA A 95 22.42 1.18 8.36
C ALA A 95 21.85 -0.25 8.23
N TYR A 96 20.55 -0.40 8.47
CA TYR A 96 19.88 -1.69 8.27
C TYR A 96 19.81 -2.02 6.77
N ASP A 97 20.56 -3.03 6.34
CA ASP A 97 20.50 -3.54 4.96
C ASP A 97 19.43 -4.62 4.81
N SER A 98 18.23 -4.19 4.38
CA SER A 98 17.10 -5.07 4.08
C SER A 98 17.29 -5.97 2.84
N ASN A 99 18.37 -5.79 2.07
CA ASN A 99 18.70 -6.56 0.88
C ASN A 99 19.75 -7.66 1.16
N ALA A 100 20.42 -7.61 2.31
CA ALA A 100 21.45 -8.56 2.73
C ALA A 100 20.94 -10.02 2.83
N ASP A 101 19.62 -10.23 2.95
CA ASP A 101 18.99 -11.56 2.96
C ASP A 101 19.10 -12.30 1.62
N SER A 102 19.36 -11.61 0.52
CA SER A 102 19.39 -12.21 -0.83
C SER A 102 20.68 -12.98 -1.12
N ALA A 103 21.67 -12.89 -0.22
CA ALA A 103 23.03 -13.39 -0.42
C ALA A 103 23.42 -14.51 0.56
N LYS A 104 22.52 -14.95 1.46
CA LYS A 104 22.84 -15.96 2.48
C LYS A 104 22.07 -17.25 2.23
N ASP A 105 22.86 -18.33 2.22
CA ASP A 105 22.50 -19.75 2.19
C ASP A 105 21.23 -20.08 3.01
N ASP A 106 20.46 -21.09 2.59
CA ASP A 106 19.10 -21.52 3.05
C ASP A 106 18.89 -21.66 4.58
N LYS A 107 19.94 -21.47 5.38
CA LYS A 107 19.96 -21.61 6.84
C LYS A 107 19.80 -20.29 7.60
N HIS A 108 19.85 -19.12 6.96
CA HIS A 108 19.55 -17.84 7.63
C HIS A 108 18.08 -17.48 7.44
N GLN A 109 17.31 -17.45 8.53
CA GLN A 109 15.91 -17.04 8.49
C GLN A 109 15.82 -15.60 7.96
N THR A 110 15.24 -15.44 6.77
CA THR A 110 14.99 -14.13 6.14
C THR A 110 14.34 -13.17 7.13
N SER A 111 14.70 -11.89 7.09
CA SER A 111 14.11 -10.82 7.90
C SER A 111 12.58 -10.72 7.75
N CYS A 112 11.94 -9.83 8.51
CA CYS A 112 10.49 -9.63 8.42
C CYS A 112 10.06 -9.22 7.00
N GLN A 113 9.28 -10.09 6.35
CA GLN A 113 8.80 -9.83 4.99
C GLN A 113 7.54 -8.93 4.92
N ASN A 114 6.98 -8.51 6.06
CA ASN A 114 5.80 -7.64 6.16
C ASN A 114 6.20 -6.19 6.50
N ARG A 115 7.25 -5.72 5.85
CA ARG A 115 7.92 -4.41 6.06
C ARG A 115 8.40 -3.77 4.76
N SER A 116 7.95 -4.29 3.63
CA SER A 116 8.50 -3.91 2.33
C SER A 116 8.22 -2.44 2.00
N ILE A 117 7.08 -1.89 2.45
CA ILE A 117 6.70 -0.49 2.22
C ILE A 117 7.50 0.43 3.15
N ALA A 118 7.49 0.16 4.46
CA ALA A 118 8.24 0.95 5.44
C ALA A 118 9.76 0.95 5.22
N LEU A 119 10.30 -0.08 4.55
CA LEU A 119 11.71 -0.16 4.16
C LEU A 119 11.97 0.33 2.72
N GLY A 120 10.93 0.67 1.95
CA GLY A 120 11.07 1.07 0.54
C GLY A 120 11.60 -0.05 -0.37
N LYS A 121 11.44 -1.32 0.02
CA LYS A 121 11.95 -2.50 -0.68
C LYS A 121 11.04 -2.86 -1.86
N GLN A 122 11.08 -2.03 -2.90
CA GLN A 122 10.38 -2.26 -4.16
C GLN A 122 11.23 -3.08 -5.16
N LYS A 123 10.55 -3.78 -6.05
CA LYS A 123 11.12 -4.53 -7.17
C LYS A 123 11.63 -3.61 -8.26
N HIS A 124 12.60 -4.09 -9.04
CA HIS A 124 13.07 -3.38 -10.22
C HIS A 124 12.02 -3.44 -11.33
N VAL A 125 11.42 -2.27 -11.61
CA VAL A 125 10.38 -2.13 -12.62
C VAL A 125 10.80 -1.18 -13.75
N ARG A 126 10.39 -1.51 -14.96
CA ARG A 126 10.64 -0.75 -16.18
C ARG A 126 9.39 -0.53 -17.01
N MET A 127 9.34 0.61 -17.70
CA MET A 127 8.27 0.92 -18.65
C MET A 127 8.63 0.36 -20.03
N GLY A 128 7.63 -0.13 -20.75
CA GLY A 128 7.81 -0.61 -22.11
C GLY A 128 6.51 -0.60 -22.90
N ARG A 129 6.60 -0.76 -24.22
CA ARG A 129 5.41 -0.96 -25.05
C ARG A 129 4.83 -2.34 -24.77
N SER A 130 3.52 -2.39 -24.57
CA SER A 130 2.80 -3.65 -24.47
C SER A 130 2.81 -4.35 -25.82
N ASN A 131 2.92 -5.68 -25.81
CA ASN A 131 2.71 -6.52 -26.99
C ASN A 131 1.21 -6.62 -27.36
N LEU A 132 0.33 -6.19 -26.48
CA LEU A 132 -1.10 -6.03 -26.76
C LEU A 132 -1.31 -4.72 -27.51
N SER A 133 -1.71 -4.83 -28.77
CA SER A 133 -1.94 -3.71 -29.69
C SER A 133 -2.90 -2.63 -29.14
N ALA A 134 -3.82 -3.02 -28.25
CA ALA A 134 -4.79 -2.14 -27.61
C ALA A 134 -4.29 -1.42 -26.34
N ALA A 135 -3.20 -1.88 -25.71
CA ALA A 135 -2.82 -1.45 -24.36
C ALA A 135 -1.77 -0.32 -24.32
N GLY A 136 -1.14 0.02 -25.45
CA GLY A 136 -0.13 1.08 -25.49
C GLY A 136 1.14 0.70 -24.75
N TRP A 137 1.40 1.31 -23.59
CA TRP A 137 2.55 1.01 -22.73
C TRP A 137 2.10 0.37 -21.43
N GLY A 138 3.02 -0.40 -20.84
CA GLY A 138 2.84 -1.07 -19.55
C GLY A 138 4.08 -0.94 -18.67
N LEU A 139 3.91 -1.42 -17.43
CA LEU A 139 4.98 -1.60 -16.46
C LEU A 139 5.35 -3.08 -16.40
N PHE A 140 6.64 -3.36 -16.46
CA PHE A 140 7.20 -4.71 -16.45
C PHE A 140 8.16 -4.84 -15.26
N VAL A 141 8.20 -6.02 -14.64
CA VAL A 141 9.16 -6.35 -13.60
C VAL A 141 10.32 -7.09 -14.23
N ASP A 142 11.56 -6.71 -13.89
CA ASP A 142 12.78 -7.28 -14.48
C ASP A 142 13.36 -8.47 -13.69
N GLU A 143 12.66 -8.90 -12.65
CA GLU A 143 13.06 -9.97 -11.76
C GLU A 143 11.89 -10.94 -11.51
N PHE A 144 12.22 -12.13 -10.99
CA PHE A 144 11.20 -13.08 -10.56
C PHE A 144 10.38 -12.50 -9.40
N VAL A 145 9.06 -12.64 -9.48
CA VAL A 145 8.12 -12.24 -8.44
C VAL A 145 7.30 -13.47 -8.06
N ALA A 146 7.43 -13.90 -6.82
CA ALA A 146 6.62 -14.97 -6.28
C ALA A 146 5.17 -14.51 -6.10
N LYS A 147 4.23 -15.47 -6.03
CA LYS A 147 2.84 -15.15 -5.69
C LYS A 147 2.79 -14.40 -4.36
N ASP A 148 1.93 -13.38 -4.32
CA ASP A 148 1.69 -12.54 -3.15
C ASP A 148 2.94 -11.76 -2.69
N GLU A 149 3.99 -11.62 -3.50
CA GLU A 149 5.18 -10.81 -3.19
C GLU A 149 4.93 -9.31 -3.48
N PHE A 150 5.58 -8.44 -2.70
CA PHE A 150 5.46 -7.00 -2.89
C PHE A 150 6.26 -6.57 -4.12
N ILE A 151 5.65 -5.71 -4.95
CA ILE A 151 6.29 -5.16 -6.16
C ILE A 151 6.66 -3.70 -5.93
N ILE A 152 5.67 -2.83 -5.79
CA ILE A 152 5.89 -1.39 -5.69
C ILE A 152 4.64 -0.73 -5.09
N GLU A 153 4.84 0.37 -4.37
CA GLU A 153 3.76 1.21 -3.84
C GLU A 153 3.10 2.03 -4.96
N TYR A 154 1.79 2.26 -4.86
CA TYR A 154 1.08 3.16 -5.75
C TYR A 154 1.10 4.59 -5.17
N ILE A 155 1.93 5.47 -5.74
CA ILE A 155 2.18 6.81 -5.20
C ILE A 155 1.46 7.87 -6.04
N GLY A 156 0.71 8.76 -5.37
CA GLY A 156 0.05 9.92 -5.97
C GLY A 156 -0.32 11.00 -4.94
N GLU A 157 -1.07 12.01 -5.37
CA GLU A 157 -1.61 13.05 -4.49
C GLU A 157 -2.82 12.51 -3.71
N MET A 158 -2.84 12.65 -2.37
CA MET A 158 -4.03 12.35 -1.58
C MET A 158 -5.05 13.48 -1.72
N VAL A 159 -6.25 13.16 -2.19
CA VAL A 159 -7.36 14.09 -2.37
C VAL A 159 -8.64 13.55 -1.73
N SER A 160 -9.59 14.43 -1.40
CA SER A 160 -10.91 14.00 -0.94
C SER A 160 -11.71 13.37 -2.09
N GLN A 161 -12.74 12.59 -1.75
CA GLN A 161 -13.69 12.06 -2.73
C GLN A 161 -14.31 13.16 -3.61
N GLU A 162 -14.75 14.27 -3.01
CA GLU A 162 -15.32 15.40 -3.76
C GLU A 162 -14.33 16.03 -4.74
N GLU A 163 -13.06 16.17 -4.36
CA GLU A 163 -12.02 16.69 -5.23
C GLU A 163 -11.67 15.68 -6.34
N ALA A 164 -11.67 14.38 -6.05
CA ALA A 164 -11.48 13.34 -7.04
C ALA A 164 -12.61 13.36 -8.08
N ASP A 165 -13.87 13.51 -7.67
CA ASP A 165 -15.03 13.62 -8.56
C ASP A 165 -14.91 14.86 -9.45
N ARG A 166 -14.55 16.02 -8.87
CA ARG A 166 -14.33 17.27 -9.61
C ARG A 166 -13.23 17.11 -10.66
N ARG A 167 -12.12 16.44 -10.30
CA ARG A 167 -11.01 16.14 -11.23
C ARG A 167 -11.43 15.14 -12.30
N GLY A 168 -12.18 14.11 -11.94
CA GLY A 168 -12.71 13.09 -12.85
C GLY A 168 -13.50 13.68 -14.02
N VAL A 169 -14.38 14.64 -13.75
CA VAL A 169 -15.15 15.35 -14.80
C VAL A 169 -14.23 16.06 -15.81
N VAL A 170 -13.11 16.61 -15.35
CA VAL A 170 -12.13 17.26 -16.24
C VAL A 170 -11.37 16.21 -17.04
N TYR A 171 -10.92 15.12 -16.41
CA TYR A 171 -10.19 14.04 -17.08
C TYR A 171 -11.04 13.36 -18.15
N ASP A 172 -12.32 13.12 -17.88
CA ASP A 172 -13.27 12.55 -18.85
C ASP A 172 -13.43 13.44 -20.10
N LYS A 173 -13.47 14.77 -19.90
CA LYS A 173 -13.57 15.73 -21.01
C LYS A 173 -12.29 15.77 -21.85
N VAL A 174 -11.14 15.66 -21.19
CA VAL A 174 -9.83 15.61 -21.84
C VAL A 174 -9.72 14.33 -22.66
N ASP A 175 -10.08 13.18 -22.08
CA ASP A 175 -10.08 11.88 -22.76
C ASP A 175 -10.99 11.89 -23.99
N ARG A 176 -12.20 12.46 -23.89
CA ARG A 176 -13.10 12.62 -25.04
C ARG A 176 -12.55 13.53 -26.14
N ARG A 177 -11.67 14.48 -25.80
CA ARG A 177 -11.05 15.39 -26.77
C ARG A 177 -9.88 14.75 -27.51
N TYR A 178 -9.19 13.79 -26.89
CA TYR A 178 -8.09 13.02 -27.49
C TYR A 178 -8.56 11.71 -28.15
N CYS A 179 -9.67 11.11 -27.70
CA CYS A 179 -10.36 9.99 -28.37
C CYS A 179 -11.38 10.51 -29.40
N GLY A 180 -10.89 11.18 -30.45
CA GLY A 180 -11.70 11.70 -31.56
C GLY A 180 -12.16 10.67 -32.61
N TYR A 181 -12.04 9.36 -32.35
CA TYR A 181 -12.57 8.32 -33.23
C TYR A 181 -13.40 7.31 -32.42
N LEU A 182 -14.70 7.56 -32.35
CA LEU A 182 -15.68 6.56 -31.93
C LEU A 182 -15.85 5.56 -33.07
N VAL A 183 -15.36 4.33 -32.90
CA VAL A 183 -15.82 3.21 -33.72
C VAL A 183 -16.93 2.52 -32.94
N TYR A 184 -18.17 2.87 -33.27
CA TYR A 184 -19.35 2.12 -32.85
C TYR A 184 -19.36 0.78 -33.59
N THR A 185 -19.15 -0.33 -32.88
CA THR A 185 -19.72 -1.61 -33.32
C THR A 185 -20.32 -2.32 -32.12
N SER A 186 -21.64 -2.42 -32.16
CA SER A 186 -22.48 -3.23 -31.27
C SER A 186 -21.97 -4.67 -31.26
N ILE A 187 -21.57 -5.19 -30.09
CA ILE A 187 -21.91 -6.52 -29.57
C ILE A 187 -21.21 -6.67 -28.20
N HIS A 188 -21.98 -7.23 -27.29
CA HIS A 188 -21.72 -7.57 -25.89
C HIS A 188 -20.28 -7.96 -25.52
N THR A 189 -19.84 -7.42 -24.38
CA THR A 189 -18.83 -8.00 -23.46
C THR A 189 -17.40 -8.06 -23.96
N LEU A 190 -16.62 -7.01 -23.63
CA LEU A 190 -15.28 -7.05 -23.02
C LEU A 190 -14.80 -5.59 -22.89
N LEU A 191 -14.58 -5.15 -21.64
CA LEU A 191 -14.04 -3.84 -21.29
C LEU A 191 -12.56 -3.75 -21.69
N THR A 192 -12.27 -3.61 -22.98
CA THR A 192 -10.99 -3.06 -23.42
C THR A 192 -11.28 -1.74 -24.11
N ASN A 193 -11.52 -0.71 -23.29
CA ASN A 193 -11.42 0.66 -23.77
C ASN A 193 -10.00 0.85 -24.31
N THR A 194 -9.86 0.94 -25.63
CA THR A 194 -8.66 1.41 -26.33
C THR A 194 -8.43 2.91 -26.16
N CYS A 195 -9.08 3.55 -25.19
CA CYS A 195 -8.84 4.94 -24.84
C CYS A 195 -7.86 4.92 -23.67
N ALA A 196 -6.67 5.50 -23.85
CA ALA A 196 -5.75 5.75 -22.74
C ALA A 196 -6.49 6.64 -21.74
N THR A 197 -7.09 6.03 -20.71
CA THR A 197 -7.76 6.76 -19.64
C THR A 197 -6.68 7.59 -18.97
N THR A 198 -6.73 8.92 -19.12
CA THR A 198 -5.73 9.80 -18.49
C THR A 198 -6.01 10.00 -17.00
N SER A 199 -7.09 9.42 -16.47
CA SER A 199 -7.42 9.39 -15.05
C SER A 199 -6.68 8.24 -14.35
N TYR A 200 -5.81 8.60 -13.41
CA TYR A 200 -5.08 7.66 -12.54
C TYR A 200 -5.53 7.79 -11.09
N LEU A 201 -6.86 7.83 -10.90
CA LEU A 201 -7.53 7.92 -9.61
C LEU A 201 -7.69 6.52 -8.99
N PHE A 202 -7.26 6.35 -7.75
CA PHE A 202 -7.38 5.10 -7.01
C PHE A 202 -8.03 5.34 -5.64
N ASN A 203 -9.19 4.72 -5.40
CA ASN A 203 -9.88 4.85 -4.10
C ASN A 203 -9.09 4.16 -2.99
N LEU A 204 -8.68 4.92 -1.98
CA LEU A 204 -7.98 4.39 -0.80
C LEU A 204 -8.98 3.96 0.27
N ASP A 205 -9.92 4.86 0.61
CA ASP A 205 -11.00 4.62 1.56
C ASP A 205 -12.25 5.45 1.18
N THR A 206 -13.25 5.48 2.05
CA THR A 206 -14.51 6.20 1.81
C THR A 206 -14.37 7.72 1.80
N LYS A 207 -13.22 8.26 2.24
CA LYS A 207 -12.96 9.70 2.35
C LYS A 207 -11.84 10.17 1.41
N THR A 208 -10.93 9.26 1.04
CA THR A 208 -9.64 9.57 0.42
C THR A 208 -9.41 8.81 -0.88
N VAL A 209 -8.88 9.52 -1.88
CA VAL A 209 -8.49 8.99 -3.19
C VAL A 209 -7.03 9.37 -3.46
N ILE A 210 -6.27 8.47 -4.05
CA ILE A 210 -4.92 8.74 -4.57
C ILE A 210 -5.05 9.14 -6.04
N ASP A 211 -4.73 10.38 -6.36
CA ASP A 211 -4.63 10.91 -7.73
C ASP A 211 -3.19 10.90 -8.23
N SER A 212 -2.86 9.94 -9.08
CA SER A 212 -1.53 9.84 -9.68
C SER A 212 -1.41 10.58 -11.02
N THR A 213 -2.43 11.32 -11.45
CA THR A 213 -2.48 11.89 -12.82
C THR A 213 -1.38 12.92 -13.08
N ARG A 214 -1.04 13.71 -12.06
CA ARG A 214 -0.03 14.79 -12.13
C ARG A 214 1.30 14.40 -11.48
N LYS A 215 1.25 13.67 -10.36
CA LYS A 215 2.40 13.27 -9.55
C LYS A 215 2.28 11.79 -9.23
N GLY A 216 3.38 11.05 -9.35
CA GLY A 216 3.42 9.63 -8.99
C GLY A 216 4.68 8.94 -9.49
N ASN A 217 4.87 7.68 -9.12
CA ASN A 217 6.03 6.87 -9.51
C ASN A 217 5.76 6.08 -10.81
N LYS A 218 6.59 5.08 -11.11
CA LYS A 218 6.49 4.29 -12.36
C LYS A 218 5.20 3.47 -12.50
N THR A 219 4.38 3.35 -11.45
CA THR A 219 3.09 2.63 -11.52
C THR A 219 2.06 3.36 -12.39
N ARG A 220 2.19 4.69 -12.52
CA ARG A 220 1.40 5.44 -13.51
C ARG A 220 2.08 5.30 -14.87
N VAL A 221 1.57 4.39 -15.69
CA VAL A 221 2.10 4.24 -17.06
C VAL A 221 1.44 5.31 -17.91
N ARG A 222 2.17 6.40 -18.17
CA ARG A 222 1.76 7.52 -19.02
C ARG A 222 2.68 7.58 -20.24
N ILE A 223 2.09 7.87 -21.40
CA ILE A 223 2.73 7.86 -22.71
C ILE A 223 2.40 9.16 -23.40
#